data_AF-A0AAE6ZEQ3-F1
#
_entry.id   AF-A0AAE6ZEQ3-F1
#
_cell.length_a   1.000
_cell.length_b   1.000
_cell.length_c   1.000
_cell.angle_alpha   90.00
_cell.angle_beta   90.00
_cell.angle_gamma   90.00
#
_symmetry.space_group_name_H-M   'P 1'
#
loop_
_entity.id
_entity.type
_entity.pdbx_description
1 polymer ?
#
loop_
_entity_poly.entity_id
_entity_poly.type
_entity_poly.pdbx_seq_one_letter_code
_entity_poly.pdbx_strand_id
1 'polypeptide(L)' 'MNDYTTMNEEEDDKKSFIQRLRDSVLPIKPEDSGLTKVMKQIGFGVFLGVAGVVTALLAIAVSFAL' A
#
# COMPACT_ATOMS: atom_id res chain seq x y z
N MET A 1 -6.79 34.07 -1.26
CA MET A 1 -7.14 33.05 -2.25
C MET A 1 -5.99 32.06 -2.31
N ASN A 2 -6.20 30.86 -1.77
CA ASN A 2 -5.61 29.59 -2.21
C ASN A 2 -6.13 28.50 -1.26
N ASP A 3 -7.43 28.21 -1.36
CA ASP A 3 -8.16 27.20 -0.59
C ASP A 3 -7.92 25.75 -1.09
N TYR A 4 -6.86 25.54 -1.89
CA TYR A 4 -6.56 24.23 -2.50
C TYR A 4 -5.50 23.42 -1.74
N THR A 5 -4.76 24.03 -0.82
CA THR A 5 -3.64 23.37 -0.11
C THR A 5 -4.05 22.68 1.19
N THR A 6 -5.18 23.05 1.81
CA THR A 6 -5.59 22.56 3.14
C THR A 6 -6.43 21.28 3.13
N MET A 7 -6.93 20.84 1.97
CA MET A 7 -7.86 19.70 1.90
C MET A 7 -7.18 18.32 1.88
N ASN A 8 -5.86 18.23 1.60
CA ASN A 8 -5.17 16.93 1.45
C ASN A 8 -4.50 16.42 2.74
N GLU A 9 -4.09 17.31 3.66
CA GLU A 9 -3.39 16.87 4.89
C GLU A 9 -4.35 16.28 5.93
N GLU A 10 -5.58 16.78 6.04
CA GLU A 10 -6.53 16.32 7.06
C GLU A 10 -7.17 14.95 6.75
N GLU A 11 -7.23 14.53 5.47
CA GLU A 11 -7.79 13.23 5.08
C GLU A 11 -6.77 12.09 5.18
N ASP A 12 -5.47 12.37 5.02
CA ASP A 12 -4.42 11.35 5.02
C ASP A 12 -4.13 10.81 6.44
N ASP A 13 -4.34 11.63 7.47
CA ASP A 13 -4.22 11.23 8.88
C ASP A 13 -5.34 10.29 9.34
N LYS A 14 -6.49 10.26 8.62
CA LYS A 14 -7.60 9.35 8.94
C LYS A 14 -7.47 7.98 8.27
N LYS A 15 -6.58 7.83 7.28
CA LYS A 15 -6.38 6.56 6.59
C LYS A 15 -5.60 5.59 7.46
N SER A 16 -6.04 4.34 7.49
CA SER A 16 -5.29 3.30 8.20
C SER A 16 -3.91 3.09 7.55
N PHE A 17 -2.94 2.62 8.33
CA PHE A 17 -1.59 2.34 7.82
C PHE A 17 -1.61 1.45 6.56
N ILE A 18 -2.47 0.43 6.55
CA ILE A 18 -2.63 -0.47 5.39
C ILE A 18 -3.17 0.28 4.17
N GLN A 19 -4.11 1.21 4.36
CA GLN A 19 -4.63 2.04 3.26
C GLN A 19 -3.55 2.97 2.70
N ARG A 20 -2.77 3.62 3.57
CA ARG A 20 -1.65 4.48 3.17
C ARG A 20 -0.58 3.70 2.41
N LEU A 21 -0.25 2.50 2.89
CA LEU A 21 0.69 1.59 2.22
C LEU A 21 0.16 1.16 0.84
N ARG A 22 -1.11 0.75 0.76
CA ARG A 22 -1.76 0.39 -0.51
C ARG A 22 -1.72 1.56 -1.50
N ASP A 23 -2.09 2.74 -1.04
CA ASP A 23 -2.16 3.93 -1.88
C ASP A 23 -0.76 4.36 -2.36
N SER A 24 0.29 4.07 -1.58
CA SER A 24 1.69 4.33 -1.97
C SER A 24 2.25 3.30 -2.97
N VAL A 25 1.93 2.01 -2.79
CA VAL A 25 2.49 0.92 -3.61
C VAL A 25 1.69 0.74 -4.90
N LEU A 26 0.36 0.73 -4.80
CA LEU A 26 -0.52 0.45 -5.93
C LEU A 26 -1.78 1.34 -5.87
N PRO A 27 -1.64 2.64 -6.20
CA PRO A 27 -2.72 3.61 -6.08
C PRO A 27 -3.91 3.25 -6.98
N ILE A 28 -5.09 3.24 -6.36
CA ILE A 28 -6.38 3.12 -7.05
C ILE A 28 -6.87 4.54 -7.32
N LYS A 29 -6.96 4.91 -8.61
CA LYS A 29 -7.47 6.21 -9.04
C LYS A 29 -9.00 6.14 -9.19
N PRO A 30 -9.73 7.23 -8.93
CA PRO A 30 -11.19 7.25 -9.08
C PRO A 30 -11.63 6.95 -10.52
N GLU A 31 -10.84 7.40 -11.48
CA GLU A 31 -10.95 7.23 -12.94
C GLU A 31 -10.56 5.83 -13.46
N ASP A 32 -10.05 4.94 -12.61
CA ASP A 32 -9.82 3.54 -12.99
C ASP A 32 -11.14 2.81 -13.28
N SER A 33 -11.17 2.03 -14.36
CA SER A 33 -12.31 1.14 -14.65
C SER A 33 -12.51 0.12 -13.52
N GLY A 34 -13.74 -0.36 -13.33
CA GLY A 34 -14.05 -1.32 -12.25
C GLY A 34 -13.16 -2.57 -12.27
N LEU A 35 -12.82 -3.06 -13.47
CA LEU A 35 -11.92 -4.20 -13.65
C LEU A 35 -10.48 -3.87 -13.24
N THR A 36 -9.99 -2.68 -13.62
CA THR A 36 -8.66 -2.19 -13.21
C THR A 36 -8.55 -2.04 -11.69
N LYS A 37 -9.60 -1.57 -11.00
CA LYS A 37 -9.61 -1.46 -9.53
C LYS A 37 -9.46 -2.82 -8.86
N VAL A 38 -10.19 -3.83 -9.31
CA VAL A 38 -10.10 -5.19 -8.78
C VAL A 38 -8.71 -5.79 -9.03
N MET A 39 -8.18 -5.61 -10.24
CA MET A 39 -6.83 -6.08 -10.60
C MET A 39 -5.76 -5.46 -9.69
N LYS A 40 -5.86 -4.15 -9.43
CA LYS A 40 -4.96 -3.43 -8.52
C LYS A 40 -5.07 -3.93 -7.07
N GLN A 41 -6.27 -4.23 -6.60
CA GLN A 41 -6.47 -4.80 -5.27
C GLN A 41 -5.85 -6.19 -5.14
N ILE A 42 -6.01 -7.05 -6.16
CA ILE A 42 -5.35 -8.37 -6.21
C ILE A 42 -3.83 -8.20 -6.24
N GLY A 43 -3.31 -7.29 -7.07
CA GLY A 43 -1.88 -7.00 -7.16
C GLY A 43 -1.28 -6.57 -5.83
N PHE A 44 -1.99 -5.74 -5.06
CA PHE A 44 -1.56 -5.36 -3.72
C PHE A 44 -1.54 -6.54 -2.73
N GLY A 45 -2.51 -7.46 -2.83
CA GLY A 45 -2.51 -8.70 -2.07
C GLY A 45 -1.30 -9.58 -2.36
N VAL A 46 -0.94 -9.73 -3.63
CA VAL A 46 0.26 -10.46 -4.06
C VAL A 46 1.53 -9.79 -3.54
N PHE A 47 1.61 -8.46 -3.61
CA PHE A 47 2.73 -7.69 -3.06
C PHE A 47 2.95 -7.97 -1.57
N LEU A 48 1.88 -7.91 -0.76
CA LEU A 48 1.94 -8.22 0.67
C LEU A 48 2.41 -9.67 0.93
N GLY A 49 1.91 -10.62 0.14
CA GLY A 49 2.33 -12.02 0.24
C GLY A 49 3.83 -12.20 0.00
N VAL A 50 4.36 -11.63 -1.09
CA VAL A 50 5.79 -11.70 -1.42
C VAL A 50 6.64 -10.98 -0.38
N ALA A 51 6.25 -9.77 0.01
CA ALA A 51 6.96 -9.00 1.04
C ALA A 51 7.03 -9.76 2.36
N GLY A 52 5.93 -10.42 2.76
CA GLY A 52 5.88 -11.27 3.95
C GLY A 52 6.83 -12.46 3.86
N VAL A 53 6.81 -13.19 2.73
CA VAL A 53 7.71 -14.36 2.53
C VAL A 53 9.17 -13.93 2.54
N VAL A 54 9.54 -12.87 1.82
CA VAL A 54 10.92 -12.36 1.81
C VAL A 54 11.36 -11.94 3.21
N THR A 55 10.51 -11.23 3.95
CA THR A 55 10.81 -10.82 5.33
C THR A 55 11.02 -12.03 6.24
N ALA A 56 10.18 -13.05 6.13
CA ALA A 56 10.31 -14.28 6.90
C ALA A 56 11.60 -15.04 6.56
N LEU A 57 11.93 -15.18 5.27
CA LEU A 57 13.17 -15.82 4.83
C LEU A 57 14.40 -15.08 5.35
N LEU A 58 14.39 -13.74 5.32
CA LEU A 58 15.48 -12.94 5.89
C LEU A 58 15.59 -13.12 7.41
N ALA A 59 14.48 -13.12 8.14
CA ALA A 59 14.47 -13.36 9.58
C ALA A 59 15.06 -14.74 9.94
N ILE A 60 14.69 -15.78 9.18
CA ILE A 60 15.25 -17.12 9.32
C ILE A 60 16.75 -17.12 9.02
N ALA A 61 17.17 -16.53 7.89
CA ALA A 61 18.57 -16.49 7.49
C ALA A 61 19.46 -15.79 8.53
N VAL A 62 19.00 -14.66 9.08
CA VAL A 62 19.70 -13.95 10.16
C VAL A 62 19.77 -14.80 11.43
N SER A 63 18.73 -15.57 11.75
CA SER A 63 18.71 -16.44 12.93
C SER A 63 19.73 -17.59 12.87
N PHE A 64 20.16 -17.99 11.67
CA PHE A 64 21.26 -18.96 11.48
C PHE A 64 22.64 -18.31 11.37
N ALA A 65 22.70 -16.99 11.15
CA ALA A 65 23.95 -16.25 11.00
C ALA A 65 24.50 -15.72 12.35
N LEU A 66 23.64 -15.56 13.36
CA LEU A 66 24.02 -15.32 14.76
C LEU A 66 24.31 -16.64 15.49
#